data_AF-F4XMS4-F1
#
_entry.id   AF-F4XMS4-F1
#
_cell.length_a   1.000
_cell.length_b   1.000
_cell.length_c   1.000
_cell.angle_alpha   90.00
_cell.angle_beta   90.00
_cell.angle_gamma   90.00
#
_symmetry.space_group_name_H-M   'P 1'
#
loop_
_entity.id
_entity.type
_entity.pdbx_description
1 polymer ?
#
loop_
_entity_poly.entity_id
_entity_poly.type
_entity_poly.pdbx_seq_one_letter_code
_entity_poly.pdbx_strand_id
1 'polypeptide(L)' 'MQESVVYQRIIRQGLEQGKRNEVKLIIRLLNRRLGQINPQLQNQIEELSFDQLEDLGEALLDFETEVDLTNWLHQFRDK' A
#
# COMPACT_ATOMS: atom_id res chain seq x y z
N MET A 1 20.26 1.38 -30.29
CA MET A 1 20.65 1.83 -28.94
C MET A 1 19.91 0.95 -27.96
N GLN A 2 20.59 -0.01 -27.32
CA GLN A 2 19.96 -0.75 -26.23
C GLN A 2 19.72 0.23 -25.09
N GLU A 3 18.48 0.36 -24.64
CA GLU A 3 18.19 1.10 -23.41
C GLU A 3 19.11 0.58 -22.30
N SER A 4 19.86 1.48 -21.68
CA SER A 4 20.88 1.12 -20.70
C SER A 4 20.24 0.37 -19.54
N VAL A 5 20.68 -0.86 -19.25
CA VAL A 5 20.27 -1.67 -18.09
C VAL A 5 20.37 -0.88 -16.77
N VAL A 6 21.31 0.07 -16.72
CA VAL A 6 21.48 1.01 -15.60
C VAL A 6 20.26 1.93 -15.43
N TYR A 7 19.73 2.46 -16.54
CA TYR A 7 18.53 3.31 -16.50
C TYR A 7 17.32 2.52 -15.99
N GLN A 8 17.08 1.33 -16.53
CA GLN A 8 15.99 0.46 -16.07
C GLN A 8 16.12 0.10 -14.58
N ARG A 9 17.36 -0.10 -14.09
CA ARG A 9 17.62 -0.34 -12.67
C ARG A 9 17.27 0.87 -11.81
N ILE A 10 17.69 2.08 -12.21
CA ILE A 10 17.40 3.32 -11.47
C ILE A 10 15.89 3.53 -11.35
N ILE A 11 15.14 3.35 -12.45
CA ILE A 11 13.68 3.48 -12.44
C ILE A 11 13.05 2.45 -11.50
N ARG A 12 13.43 1.17 -11.58
CA ARG A 12 12.93 0.14 -10.67
C ARG A 12 13.22 0.47 -9.20
N GLN A 13 14.45 0.90 -8.89
CA GLN A 13 14.81 1.29 -7.52
C GLN A 13 13.98 2.48 -7.03
N GLY A 14 13.72 3.48 -7.89
CA GLY A 14 12.86 4.61 -7.58
C GLY A 14 11.43 4.20 -7.27
N LEU A 15 10.85 3.31 -8.09
CA LEU A 15 9.50 2.78 -7.88
C LEU A 15 9.39 1.96 -6.59
N GLU A 16 10.34 1.06 -6.33
CA GLU A 16 10.38 0.27 -5.09
C GLU A 16 10.51 1.16 -3.84
N GLN A 17 11.36 2.20 -3.92
CA GLN A 17 11.50 3.16 -2.82
C GLN A 17 10.22 3.99 -2.61
N GLY A 18 9.57 4.41 -3.70
CA GLY A 18 8.29 5.11 -3.69
C GLY A 18 7.21 4.27 -3.01
N LYS A 19 7.01 3.04 -3.48
CA LYS A 19 6.05 2.08 -2.91
C LYS A 19 6.28 1.87 -1.40
N ARG A 20 7.53 1.65 -0.99
CA ARG A 20 7.87 1.48 0.44
C ARG A 20 7.53 2.70 1.29
N ASN A 21 7.74 3.90 0.76
CA ASN A 21 7.42 5.15 1.47
C ASN A 21 5.90 5.33 1.61
N GLU A 22 5.16 5.01 0.56
CA GLU A 22 3.71 5.08 0.53
C GLU A 22 3.05 4.08 1.50
N VAL A 23 3.48 2.81 1.48
CA VAL A 23 3.01 1.80 2.45
C VAL A 23 3.23 2.28 3.89
N LYS A 24 4.42 2.81 4.20
CA LYS A 24 4.71 3.36 5.54
C LYS A 24 3.78 4.51 5.92
N LEU A 25 3.47 5.39 4.96
CA LEU A 25 2.55 6.49 5.19
C LEU A 25 1.14 5.96 5.48
N ILE A 26 0.63 5.06 4.64
CA ILE A 26 -0.70 4.44 4.78
C ILE A 26 -0.81 3.74 6.13
N ILE A 27 0.14 2.88 6.51
CA ILE A 27 0.13 2.18 7.81
C ILE A 27 0.08 3.19 8.96
N ARG A 28 0.85 4.29 8.90
CA ARG A 28 0.83 5.33 9.93
C ARG A 28 -0.52 6.05 10.00
N LEU A 29 -1.16 6.32 8.86
CA LEU A 29 -2.47 6.97 8.81
C LEU A 29 -3.58 6.05 9.34
N LEU A 30 -3.56 4.77 8.96
CA LEU A 30 -4.47 3.75 9.47
C LEU A 30 -4.31 3.60 10.99
N ASN A 31 -3.07 3.52 11.48
CA ASN A 31 -2.79 3.46 12.92
C ASN A 31 -3.31 4.68 13.69
N ARG A 32 -3.28 5.86 13.07
CA ARG A 32 -3.80 7.10 13.67
C ARG A 32 -5.34 7.13 13.70
N ARG A 33 -6.00 6.52 12.72
CA ARG A 33 -7.45 6.55 12.56
C ARG A 33 -8.16 5.41 13.30
N LEU A 34 -7.65 4.19 13.16
CA LEU A 34 -8.27 2.96 13.65
C LEU A 34 -7.63 2.43 14.94
N GLY A 35 -6.55 3.06 15.40
CA GLY A 35 -5.67 2.49 16.42
C GLY A 35 -4.69 1.48 15.82
N GLN A 36 -3.93 0.78 16.66
CA GLN A 36 -2.88 -0.12 16.19
C GLN A 36 -3.48 -1.29 15.39
N ILE A 37 -3.30 -1.27 14.06
CA ILE A 37 -3.82 -2.31 13.18
C ILE A 37 -2.99 -3.59 13.27
N ASN A 38 -3.67 -4.73 13.11
CA ASN A 38 -3.07 -6.05 13.19
C ASN A 38 -1.89 -6.23 12.20
N PRO A 39 -0.74 -6.80 12.62
CA PRO A 39 0.40 -7.07 11.72
C PRO A 39 0.03 -7.85 10.44
N GLN A 40 -0.96 -8.73 10.51
CA GLN A 40 -1.45 -9.48 9.36
C GLN A 40 -2.09 -8.59 8.30
N LEU A 41 -2.71 -7.47 8.70
CA LEU A 41 -3.24 -6.47 7.77
C LEU A 41 -2.11 -5.60 7.20
N GLN A 42 -1.09 -5.29 8.00
CA GLN A 42 0.09 -4.56 7.52
C GLN A 42 0.81 -5.34 6.40
N ASN A 43 0.98 -6.65 6.58
CA ASN A 43 1.57 -7.51 5.55
C ASN A 43 0.72 -7.52 4.26
N GLN A 44 -0.61 -7.57 4.37
CA GLN A 44 -1.48 -7.51 3.19
C GLN A 44 -1.35 -6.17 2.45
N ILE A 45 -1.20 -5.07 3.19
CA ILE A 45 -0.98 -3.74 2.59
C ILE A 45 0.38 -3.69 1.85
N GLU A 46 1.43 -4.33 2.39
CA GLU A 46 2.74 -4.41 1.70
C GLU A 46 2.68 -5.16 0.36
N GLU A 47 1.76 -6.11 0.22
CA GLU A 47 1.55 -6.91 -0.98
C GLU A 47 0.74 -6.19 -2.07
N LEU A 48 0.02 -5.11 -1.74
CA LEU A 48 -0.78 -4.34 -2.71
C LEU A 48 0.07 -3.77 -3.85
N SER A 49 -0.52 -3.65 -5.03
CA SER A 49 0.07 -2.91 -6.16
C SER A 49 0.13 -1.40 -5.85
N PHE A 50 0.87 -0.65 -6.67
CA PHE A 50 0.93 0.80 -6.53
C PHE A 50 -0.47 1.44 -6.68
N ASP A 51 -1.21 1.08 -7.73
CA ASP A 51 -2.58 1.57 -7.95
C ASP A 51 -3.52 1.26 -6.77
N GLN A 52 -3.40 0.06 -6.18
CA GLN A 52 -4.18 -0.31 -5.00
C GLN A 52 -3.82 0.52 -3.76
N LEU A 53 -2.55 0.94 -3.62
CA LEU A 53 -2.14 1.81 -2.53
C LEU A 53 -2.69 3.23 -2.69
N GLU A 54 -2.73 3.74 -3.92
CA GLU A 54 -3.38 5.02 -4.21
C GLU A 54 -4.88 4.97 -3.85
N ASP A 55 -5.60 3.92 -4.29
CA ASP A 55 -7.00 3.71 -3.96
C ASP A 55 -7.23 3.57 -2.44
N LEU A 56 -6.34 2.86 -1.73
CA LEU A 56 -6.39 2.75 -0.28
C LEU A 56 -6.17 4.11 0.41
N GLY A 57 -5.33 4.96 -0.17
CA GLY A 57 -5.06 6.32 0.29
C GLY A 57 -6.31 7.20 0.35
N GLU A 58 -7.23 7.03 -0.60
CA GLU A 58 -8.53 7.71 -0.61
C GLU A 58 -9.53 7.01 0.32
N ALA A 59 -9.69 5.70 0.17
CA ALA A 59 -10.67 4.92 0.92
C ALA A 59 -10.45 4.97 2.45
N LEU A 60 -9.19 5.07 2.90
CA LEU A 60 -8.88 5.14 4.33
C LEU A 60 -9.50 6.36 5.02
N LEU A 61 -9.87 7.41 4.27
CA LEU A 61 -10.49 8.60 4.82
C LEU A 61 -11.92 8.34 5.35
N ASP A 62 -12.56 7.28 4.86
CA ASP A 62 -13.92 6.88 5.20
C ASP A 62 -13.96 5.74 6.22
N PHE A 63 -12.81 5.15 6.59
CA PHE A 63 -12.78 4.05 7.56
C PHE A 63 -13.10 4.56 8.98
N GLU A 64 -13.99 3.84 9.66
CA GLU A 64 -14.33 4.07 11.06
C GLU A 64 -13.77 2.95 11.96
N THR A 65 -13.59 1.75 11.41
CA THR A 65 -13.18 0.54 12.13
C THR A 65 -12.17 -0.30 11.35
N GLU A 66 -11.47 -1.20 12.05
CA GLU A 66 -10.59 -2.20 11.41
C GLU A 66 -11.37 -3.19 10.52
N VAL A 67 -12.69 -3.32 10.73
CA VAL A 67 -13.57 -4.13 9.88
C VAL A 67 -13.71 -3.50 8.48
N ASP A 68 -13.76 -2.16 8.39
CA ASP A 68 -13.83 -1.46 7.08
C ASP A 68 -12.57 -1.73 6.25
N LEU A 69 -11.40 -1.61 6.87
CA LEU A 69 -10.12 -1.96 6.26
C LEU A 69 -10.07 -3.42 5.82
N THR A 70 -10.54 -4.33 6.66
CA THR A 70 -10.57 -5.77 6.36
C THR A 70 -11.46 -6.04 5.14
N ASN A 71 -12.67 -5.49 5.12
CA ASN A 71 -13.61 -5.62 4.01
C ASN A 71 -13.06 -5.04 2.71
N TRP A 72 -12.36 -3.90 2.78
CA TRP A 72 -11.70 -3.30 1.64
C TRP A 72 -10.61 -4.21 1.06
N LEU A 73 -9.72 -4.73 1.92
CA LEU A 73 -8.65 -5.65 1.51
C LEU A 73 -9.18 -6.96 0.90
N HIS A 74 -10.33 -7.45 1.38
CA HIS A 74 -10.95 -8.66 0.84
C HIS A 74 -11.33 -8.54 -0.65
N GLN A 75 -11.58 -7.34 -1.17
CA GLN A 75 -11.92 -7.15 -2.59
C GLN A 75 -10.79 -7.57 -3.54
N PHE A 76 -9.56 -7.68 -3.03
CA PHE A 76 -8.37 -8.04 -3.80
C PHE A 76 -7.91 -9.48 -3.57
N ARG A 77 -8.55 -10.22 -2.65
CA ARG A 77 -8.23 -11.62 -2.34
C ARG A 77 -8.92 -12.63 -3.26
N ASP A 78 -9.97 -12.23 -3.99
CA ASP A 78 -10.78 -13.09 -4.85
C ASP A 78 -10.50 -12.91 -6.37
N LYS A 79 -9.30 -12.44 -6.73
CA LYS A 79 -8.83 -12.42 -8.13
C LYS A 79 -7.82 -13.52 -8.43
#